data_AF-A0A956PUW4-F1
#
_entry.id   AF-A0A956PUW4-F1
#
_cell.length_a   1.000
_cell.length_b   1.000
_cell.length_c   1.000
_cell.angle_alpha   90.00
_cell.angle_beta   90.00
_cell.angle_gamma   90.00
#
_symmetry.space_group_name_H-M   'P 1'
#
loop_
_entity.id
_entity.type
_entity.pdbx_description
1 polymer ?
#
loop_
_entity_poly.entity_id
_entity_poly.type
_entity_poly.pdbx_seq_one_letter_code
_entity_poly.pdbx_strand_id
1 'polypeptide(L)'
;MTERSVIAATLRILGLAMLLLPGWARAQCMLANPSFEIPGADPEVFAGWNQFGVVLASDRSSHGALALEVRGPDSGNWDVSGAWQRLDSQPGEQWQTSGTVRQSALMPLTGPCAALVNIEWRDAAEGLIAYDTFSVAVAGSPVEQELEFSVLSTAAPAGTTSIRLLLGVLQGPSEPSPAVTFDRISCSSTSAPTVDDVQWLDFPGGRTLSFADHSWRVKGPGWYGPGPNNFSDSAESVWVDAQDRLHLTIRHRDAAWQSTEVVLEDALGYGDYIFTTQGAVDLLDPTAVLGLFLWQYGECYEGSSLWWNAYNEIDVELSRWGNPANDLIQYVVQPWDWAGNIHRFDASFGNEELASHAFRWLPDRVEFRSWRGGPDDESGATLYQSWTYSGPHIPRPEQPRVHLNLWQASGPPAAEQEVILADFRFVSLTAPGAAIEDLAISLLGSSILLTWSAIPQASAYHILESASLDGPWTRIGSTAIPGLSVPLAGPRKFYRATWE
;
A
#
# COMPACT_ATOMS: atom_id res chain seq x y z
N MET A 1 17.19 20.92 -64.69
CA MET A 1 15.83 21.07 -64.14
C MET A 1 15.79 20.27 -62.83
N THR A 2 16.43 20.77 -61.77
CA THR A 2 15.84 21.55 -60.65
C THR A 2 14.81 20.73 -59.88
N GLU A 3 15.22 20.08 -58.77
CA GLU A 3 15.21 20.61 -57.38
C GLU A 3 13.80 20.74 -56.78
N ARG A 4 13.51 19.96 -55.72
CA ARG A 4 12.69 20.28 -54.51
C ARG A 4 13.10 19.27 -53.43
N SER A 5 13.89 19.58 -52.39
CA SER A 5 13.77 20.55 -51.29
C SER A 5 12.71 20.20 -50.23
N VAL A 6 13.24 19.93 -49.03
CA VAL A 6 12.66 19.87 -47.69
C VAL A 6 11.64 20.98 -47.42
N ILE A 7 10.50 20.66 -46.78
CA ILE A 7 9.70 21.62 -45.97
C ILE A 7 9.06 20.89 -44.78
N ALA A 8 9.39 21.38 -43.58
CA ALA A 8 8.77 21.10 -42.29
C ALA A 8 7.32 21.62 -42.23
N ALA A 9 6.42 20.89 -41.55
CA ALA A 9 5.06 21.35 -41.26
C ALA A 9 4.75 21.22 -39.76
N THR A 10 5.15 22.28 -39.05
CA THR A 10 4.41 23.00 -37.99
C THR A 10 3.29 22.24 -37.24
N LEU A 11 3.61 21.81 -36.01
CA LEU A 11 2.64 21.49 -34.97
C LEU A 11 1.91 22.79 -34.57
N ARG A 12 0.68 22.97 -35.05
CA ARG A 12 -0.20 24.06 -34.59
C ARG A 12 -1.00 23.56 -33.39
N ILE A 13 -0.61 24.02 -32.22
CA ILE A 13 -1.40 24.03 -30.99
C ILE A 13 -2.66 24.84 -31.28
N LEU A 14 -3.80 24.16 -31.40
CA LEU A 14 -5.11 24.80 -31.30
C LEU A 14 -5.59 24.55 -29.87
N GLY A 15 -5.39 25.55 -29.01
CA GLY A 15 -5.97 25.60 -27.68
C GLY A 15 -7.48 25.64 -27.81
N LEU A 16 -8.12 24.49 -27.57
CA LEU A 16 -9.53 24.45 -27.25
C LEU A 16 -9.62 24.68 -25.74
N ALA A 17 -9.98 25.91 -25.36
CA ALA A 17 -10.40 26.21 -24.01
C ALA A 17 -11.67 25.39 -23.73
N MET A 18 -11.49 24.20 -23.14
CA MET A 18 -12.56 23.55 -22.38
C MET A 18 -12.86 24.48 -21.21
N LEU A 19 -13.98 25.18 -21.30
CA LEU A 19 -14.66 25.67 -20.12
C LEU A 19 -14.96 24.44 -19.24
N LEU A 20 -14.10 24.23 -18.24
CA LEU A 20 -14.38 23.37 -17.10
C LEU A 20 -15.57 23.98 -16.37
N LEU A 21 -16.77 23.55 -16.74
CA LEU A 21 -17.88 23.55 -15.79
C LEU A 21 -17.46 22.66 -14.61
N PRO A 22 -17.88 22.97 -13.36
CA PRO A 22 -17.53 22.16 -12.20
C PRO A 22 -18.12 20.77 -12.46
N GLY A 23 -17.23 19.83 -12.82
CA GLY A 23 -17.60 18.48 -13.11
C GLY A 23 -18.13 17.86 -11.83
N TRP A 24 -19.41 17.52 -11.83
CA TRP A 24 -19.98 16.63 -10.83
C TRP A 24 -19.08 15.40 -10.77
N ALA A 25 -18.74 14.96 -9.56
CA ALA A 25 -17.88 13.81 -9.31
C ALA A 25 -18.27 12.67 -10.27
N ARG A 26 -17.32 12.26 -11.11
CA ARG A 26 -17.53 11.13 -12.02
C ARG A 26 -17.94 9.91 -11.19
N ALA A 27 -18.70 9.01 -11.82
CA ALA A 27 -18.84 7.65 -11.32
C ALA A 27 -17.48 7.14 -10.86
N GLN A 28 -17.41 6.68 -9.60
CA GLN A 28 -16.17 6.23 -8.98
C GLN A 28 -16.50 4.91 -8.30
N CYS A 29 -15.71 3.90 -8.62
CA CYS A 29 -15.96 2.52 -8.25
C CYS A 29 -15.01 2.02 -7.16
N MET A 30 -14.16 2.90 -6.62
CA MET A 30 -13.29 2.67 -5.47
C MET A 30 -12.91 4.03 -4.85
N LEU A 31 -12.56 4.11 -3.57
CA LEU A 31 -12.14 5.39 -2.98
C LEU A 31 -10.88 5.95 -3.66
N ALA A 32 -10.67 7.26 -3.61
CA ALA A 32 -9.44 7.91 -4.03
C ALA A 32 -8.77 8.61 -2.84
N ASN A 33 -7.43 8.61 -2.82
CA ASN A 33 -6.62 9.24 -1.77
C ASN A 33 -7.17 8.99 -0.34
N PRO A 34 -7.42 7.73 0.06
CA PRO A 34 -8.17 7.41 1.27
C PRO A 34 -7.32 7.44 2.56
N SER A 35 -6.02 7.68 2.44
CA SER A 35 -5.14 8.08 3.55
C SER A 35 -4.75 9.56 3.50
N PHE A 36 -5.37 10.36 2.63
CA PHE A 36 -5.23 11.83 2.64
C PHE A 36 -3.79 12.34 2.44
N GLU A 37 -2.99 11.65 1.65
CA GLU A 37 -1.57 12.00 1.42
C GLU A 37 -1.37 13.02 0.30
N ILE A 38 -2.34 13.10 -0.62
CA ILE A 38 -2.22 13.94 -1.82
C ILE A 38 -3.04 15.23 -1.65
N PRO A 39 -2.41 16.41 -1.78
CA PRO A 39 -3.11 17.68 -1.61
C PRO A 39 -4.11 17.95 -2.75
N GLY A 40 -5.21 18.59 -2.41
CA GLY A 40 -6.24 19.04 -3.34
C GLY A 40 -5.84 20.29 -4.12
N ALA A 41 -6.70 20.68 -5.06
CA ALA A 41 -6.64 21.99 -5.68
C ALA A 41 -7.53 22.96 -4.91
N ASP A 42 -7.01 24.15 -4.57
CA ASP A 42 -7.73 25.24 -3.87
C ASP A 42 -9.17 25.40 -4.43
N PRO A 43 -10.23 25.27 -3.59
CA PRO A 43 -10.24 25.33 -2.12
C PRO A 43 -10.09 24.01 -1.35
N GLU A 44 -9.94 22.89 -2.04
CA GLU A 44 -9.93 21.56 -1.42
C GLU A 44 -8.56 21.25 -0.78
N VAL A 45 -8.56 20.74 0.46
CA VAL A 45 -7.32 20.34 1.16
C VAL A 45 -6.76 19.04 0.58
N PHE A 46 -7.62 18.07 0.26
CA PHE A 46 -7.21 16.76 -0.24
C PHE A 46 -7.80 16.46 -1.61
N ALA A 47 -6.96 15.94 -2.50
CA ALA A 47 -7.41 15.52 -3.82
C ALA A 47 -8.39 14.34 -3.68
N GLY A 48 -9.40 14.30 -4.55
CA GLY A 48 -10.40 13.23 -4.59
C GLY A 48 -11.55 13.36 -3.59
N TRP A 49 -11.48 14.29 -2.62
CA TRP A 49 -12.52 14.47 -1.60
C TRP A 49 -13.24 15.80 -1.76
N ASN A 50 -14.58 15.77 -1.79
CA ASN A 50 -15.39 16.99 -1.66
C ASN A 50 -15.42 17.38 -0.18
N GLN A 51 -15.19 18.65 0.16
CA GLN A 51 -15.10 19.08 1.56
C GLN A 51 -16.06 20.22 1.87
N PHE A 52 -16.47 20.31 3.14
CA PHE A 52 -17.33 21.38 3.64
C PHE A 52 -17.07 21.65 5.13
N GLY A 53 -17.37 22.86 5.58
CA GLY A 53 -17.06 23.29 6.93
C GLY A 53 -15.55 23.47 7.14
N VAL A 54 -15.04 23.03 8.29
CA VAL A 54 -13.63 23.17 8.65
C VAL A 54 -12.89 21.85 8.44
N VAL A 55 -12.19 21.76 7.32
CA VAL A 55 -11.32 20.64 6.95
C VAL A 55 -9.87 21.13 6.85
N LEU A 56 -8.94 20.37 7.41
CA LEU A 56 -7.52 20.68 7.51
C LEU A 56 -6.69 19.41 7.31
N ALA A 57 -5.39 19.59 7.05
CA ALA A 57 -4.41 18.52 7.10
C ALA A 57 -3.74 18.47 8.47
N SER A 58 -3.46 17.26 8.95
CA SER A 58 -2.78 17.01 10.23
C SER A 58 -1.62 16.04 10.02
N ASP A 59 -0.54 16.23 10.77
CA ASP A 59 0.62 15.31 10.82
C ASP A 59 0.38 14.13 11.78
N ARG A 60 -0.82 14.05 12.36
CA ARG A 60 -1.25 12.99 13.28
C ARG A 60 -1.83 11.80 12.53
N SER A 61 -1.04 11.26 11.60
CA SER A 61 -1.41 10.13 10.76
C SER A 61 -1.20 8.77 11.46
N SER A 62 -1.90 7.78 10.93
CA SER A 62 -1.74 6.34 11.19
C SER A 62 -1.01 5.64 10.03
N HIS A 63 -0.99 6.29 8.88
CA HIS A 63 -0.39 5.84 7.63
C HIS A 63 0.11 7.07 6.87
N GLY A 64 1.28 6.97 6.25
CA GLY A 64 1.89 8.09 5.54
C GLY A 64 2.16 9.31 6.43
N ALA A 65 2.20 10.49 5.83
CA ALA A 65 2.59 11.73 6.50
C ALA A 65 1.41 12.59 6.94
N LEU A 66 0.20 12.35 6.41
CA LEU A 66 -0.95 13.23 6.58
C LEU A 66 -2.22 12.46 6.99
N ALA A 67 -3.15 13.17 7.59
CA ALA A 67 -4.48 12.68 7.89
C ALA A 67 -5.53 13.80 7.69
N LEU A 68 -6.78 13.39 7.46
CA LEU A 68 -7.91 14.31 7.39
C LEU A 68 -8.25 14.81 8.79
N GLU A 69 -8.01 16.10 9.09
CA GLU A 69 -8.54 16.73 10.29
C GLU A 69 -9.85 17.45 9.97
N VAL A 70 -10.88 17.15 10.78
CA VAL A 70 -12.18 17.80 10.71
C VAL A 70 -12.45 18.48 12.04
N ARG A 71 -12.83 19.77 12.00
CA ARG A 71 -13.23 20.51 13.19
C ARG A 71 -14.71 20.85 13.19
N GLY A 72 -15.30 20.93 14.37
CA GLY A 72 -16.67 21.41 14.51
C GLY A 72 -16.84 22.81 13.90
N PRO A 73 -17.97 23.07 13.19
CA PRO A 73 -18.18 24.29 12.43
C PRO A 73 -18.33 25.58 13.27
N ASP A 74 -18.49 25.46 14.59
CA ASP A 74 -18.65 26.56 15.54
C ASP A 74 -19.79 27.53 15.20
N SER A 75 -20.88 27.00 14.64
CA SER A 75 -22.02 27.81 14.15
C SER A 75 -23.06 28.16 15.22
N GLY A 76 -22.87 27.69 16.46
CA GLY A 76 -23.84 27.83 17.56
C GLY A 76 -25.15 27.06 17.33
N ASN A 77 -25.19 26.15 16.35
CA ASN A 77 -26.31 25.28 16.01
C ASN A 77 -25.83 23.83 15.87
N TRP A 78 -26.77 22.90 15.69
CA TRP A 78 -26.44 21.55 15.26
C TRP A 78 -25.94 21.59 13.83
N ASP A 79 -24.70 21.19 13.63
CA ASP A 79 -24.05 21.34 12.34
C ASP A 79 -22.84 20.39 12.21
N VAL A 80 -22.41 20.16 10.97
CA VAL A 80 -21.37 19.20 10.62
C VAL A 80 -20.32 19.86 9.73
N SER A 81 -19.05 19.54 9.98
CA SER A 81 -17.98 19.68 8.98
C SER A 81 -17.58 18.29 8.49
N GLY A 82 -17.01 18.19 7.29
CA GLY A 82 -16.52 16.89 6.83
C GLY A 82 -16.05 16.86 5.38
N ALA A 83 -15.70 15.66 4.97
CA ALA A 83 -15.30 15.32 3.61
C ALA A 83 -16.13 14.13 3.11
N TRP A 84 -16.42 14.07 1.82
CA TRP A 84 -17.16 12.96 1.23
C TRP A 84 -16.71 12.59 -0.19
N GLN A 85 -16.88 11.30 -0.51
CA GLN A 85 -16.70 10.73 -1.84
C GLN A 85 -17.98 10.00 -2.28
N ARG A 86 -18.27 10.07 -3.57
CA ARG A 86 -19.36 9.32 -4.19
C ARG A 86 -18.81 7.98 -4.67
N LEU A 87 -19.51 6.87 -4.38
CA LEU A 87 -19.21 5.56 -4.95
C LEU A 87 -20.46 5.00 -5.65
N ASP A 88 -20.29 4.30 -6.76
CA ASP A 88 -21.41 3.64 -7.46
C ASP A 88 -22.01 2.53 -6.59
N SER A 89 -23.33 2.39 -6.60
CA SER A 89 -24.02 1.34 -5.85
C SER A 89 -25.35 0.95 -6.50
N GLN A 90 -25.94 -0.17 -6.08
CA GLN A 90 -27.21 -0.68 -6.58
C GLN A 90 -28.14 -1.09 -5.43
N PRO A 91 -29.47 -1.14 -5.66
CA PRO A 91 -30.40 -1.59 -4.63
C PRO A 91 -30.06 -2.99 -4.11
N GLY A 92 -30.10 -3.15 -2.79
CA GLY A 92 -29.76 -4.39 -2.09
C GLY A 92 -28.31 -4.53 -1.65
N GLU A 93 -27.38 -3.74 -2.16
CA GLU A 93 -25.96 -3.81 -1.75
C GLU A 93 -25.74 -3.34 -0.30
N GLN A 94 -24.71 -3.86 0.36
CA GLN A 94 -24.22 -3.37 1.64
C GLN A 94 -22.75 -3.00 1.53
N TRP A 95 -22.32 -1.96 2.24
CA TRP A 95 -20.98 -1.39 2.18
C TRP A 95 -20.29 -1.51 3.53
N GLN A 96 -19.08 -2.08 3.49
CA GLN A 96 -18.20 -2.19 4.64
C GLN A 96 -17.21 -1.02 4.60
N THR A 97 -17.20 -0.20 5.64
CA THR A 97 -16.24 0.90 5.80
C THR A 97 -15.39 0.68 7.05
N SER A 98 -14.08 0.88 6.92
CA SER A 98 -13.15 0.83 8.04
C SER A 98 -12.12 1.96 7.95
N GLY A 99 -11.45 2.22 9.06
CA GLY A 99 -10.34 3.18 9.13
C GLY A 99 -10.00 3.54 10.56
N THR A 100 -9.18 4.56 10.72
CA THR A 100 -8.76 5.06 12.02
C THR A 100 -9.39 6.41 12.32
N VAL A 101 -9.67 6.65 13.59
CA VAL A 101 -10.16 7.93 14.10
C VAL A 101 -9.43 8.29 15.40
N ARG A 102 -9.05 9.56 15.56
CA ARG A 102 -8.39 10.06 16.76
C ARG A 102 -8.92 11.43 17.12
N GLN A 103 -9.37 11.62 18.36
CA GLN A 103 -9.80 12.94 18.83
C GLN A 103 -8.67 13.71 19.53
N SER A 104 -8.71 15.03 19.42
CA SER A 104 -7.74 15.93 20.02
C SER A 104 -7.99 16.13 21.52
N ALA A 105 -6.93 16.11 22.35
CA ALA A 105 -6.99 16.55 23.75
C ALA A 105 -7.14 18.08 23.89
N LEU A 106 -6.75 18.85 22.87
CA LEU A 106 -6.90 20.31 22.87
C LEU A 106 -8.32 20.74 22.51
N MET A 107 -8.99 19.96 21.65
CA MET A 107 -10.36 20.20 21.19
C MET A 107 -11.15 18.88 21.24
N PRO A 108 -11.43 18.34 22.44
CA PRO A 108 -12.05 17.02 22.57
C PRO A 108 -13.52 17.04 22.16
N LEU A 109 -14.03 15.86 21.78
CA LEU A 109 -15.46 15.67 21.68
C LEU A 109 -16.08 15.85 23.07
N THR A 110 -17.15 16.63 23.17
CA THR A 110 -17.84 16.95 24.43
C THR A 110 -19.34 16.86 24.25
N GLY A 111 -20.07 16.60 25.33
CA GLY A 111 -21.53 16.49 25.31
C GLY A 111 -22.01 15.53 24.22
N PRO A 112 -22.90 15.98 23.31
CA PRO A 112 -23.40 15.17 22.21
C PRO A 112 -22.57 15.25 20.91
N CYS A 113 -21.39 15.88 20.91
CA CYS A 113 -20.51 15.88 19.75
C CYS A 113 -20.02 14.47 19.43
N ALA A 114 -19.86 14.16 18.14
CA ALA A 114 -19.38 12.86 17.69
C ALA A 114 -18.59 12.96 16.38
N ALA A 115 -17.59 12.09 16.23
CA ALA A 115 -17.01 11.77 14.92
C ALA A 115 -17.93 10.76 14.22
N LEU A 116 -18.31 11.06 12.99
CA LEU A 116 -19.32 10.33 12.23
C LEU A 116 -18.72 9.72 10.96
N VAL A 117 -19.17 8.51 10.67
CA VAL A 117 -19.13 7.91 9.33
C VAL A 117 -20.57 7.79 8.86
N ASN A 118 -20.89 8.42 7.74
CA ASN A 118 -22.21 8.36 7.11
C ASN A 118 -22.11 7.63 5.77
N ILE A 119 -23.04 6.71 5.53
CA ILE A 119 -23.28 6.10 4.22
C ILE A 119 -24.64 6.58 3.75
N GLU A 120 -24.63 7.52 2.81
CA GLU A 120 -25.83 8.17 2.30
C GLU A 120 -26.25 7.55 0.97
N TRP A 121 -27.42 6.94 0.93
CA TRP A 121 -27.99 6.32 -0.28
C TRP A 121 -28.53 7.41 -1.20
N ARG A 122 -28.04 7.45 -2.44
CA ARG A 122 -28.38 8.49 -3.43
C ARG A 122 -29.09 7.88 -4.64
N ASP A 123 -30.08 8.61 -5.15
CA ASP A 123 -30.73 8.30 -6.43
C ASP A 123 -29.91 8.82 -7.63
N ALA A 124 -30.38 8.53 -8.85
CA ALA A 124 -29.72 8.94 -10.09
C ALA A 124 -29.60 10.46 -10.28
N ALA A 125 -30.38 11.25 -9.53
CA ALA A 125 -30.33 12.72 -9.51
C ALA A 125 -29.52 13.24 -8.32
N GLU A 126 -28.78 12.38 -7.61
CA GLU A 126 -28.03 12.65 -6.38
C GLU A 126 -28.91 13.07 -5.18
N GLY A 127 -30.22 12.81 -5.27
CA GLY A 127 -31.18 13.00 -4.18
C GLY A 127 -30.92 12.02 -3.04
N LEU A 128 -30.97 12.50 -1.80
CA LEU A 128 -30.85 11.64 -0.61
C LEU A 128 -32.11 10.78 -0.46
N ILE A 129 -31.94 9.46 -0.49
CA ILE A 129 -33.02 8.49 -0.26
C ILE A 129 -33.11 8.17 1.24
N ALA A 130 -31.98 7.77 1.82
CA ALA A 130 -31.81 7.40 3.22
C ALA A 130 -30.32 7.50 3.58
N TYR A 131 -29.97 7.32 4.85
CA TYR A 131 -28.59 7.26 5.30
C TYR A 131 -28.45 6.37 6.53
N ASP A 132 -27.28 5.76 6.67
CA ASP A 132 -26.81 5.14 7.90
C ASP A 132 -25.76 6.07 8.55
N THR A 133 -25.87 6.30 9.85
CA THR A 133 -24.92 7.11 10.63
C THR A 133 -24.31 6.27 11.72
N PHE A 134 -22.97 6.27 11.76
CA PHE A 134 -22.19 5.58 12.78
C PHE A 134 -21.33 6.59 13.55
N SER A 135 -21.44 6.60 14.87
CA SER A 135 -20.50 7.34 15.72
C SER A 135 -19.26 6.50 15.97
N VAL A 136 -18.14 6.87 15.37
CA VAL A 136 -16.86 6.14 15.48
C VAL A 136 -15.97 6.68 16.60
N ALA A 137 -16.25 7.89 17.08
CA ALA A 137 -15.75 8.41 18.35
C ALA A 137 -16.78 9.36 18.98
N VAL A 138 -16.83 9.37 20.32
CA VAL A 138 -17.76 10.20 21.12
C VAL A 138 -17.01 10.83 22.30
N ALA A 139 -17.67 11.70 23.07
CA ALA A 139 -17.05 12.38 24.21
C ALA A 139 -16.41 11.46 25.27
N GLY A 140 -16.88 10.22 25.39
CA GLY A 140 -16.31 9.20 26.29
C GLY A 140 -15.18 8.37 25.70
N SER A 141 -14.87 8.51 24.41
CA SER A 141 -13.77 7.80 23.76
C SER A 141 -12.41 8.29 24.29
N PRO A 142 -11.35 7.47 24.23
CA PRO A 142 -9.99 7.92 24.55
C PRO A 142 -9.57 9.13 23.69
N VAL A 143 -8.84 10.07 24.28
CA VAL A 143 -8.21 11.20 23.59
C VAL A 143 -6.79 10.84 23.19
N GLU A 144 -6.29 11.43 22.10
CA GLU A 144 -4.91 11.24 21.62
C GLU A 144 -4.53 9.80 21.28
N GLN A 145 -5.50 8.89 21.24
CA GLN A 145 -5.32 7.50 20.89
C GLN A 145 -6.00 7.22 19.56
N GLU A 146 -5.32 6.44 18.72
CA GLU A 146 -5.90 5.89 17.50
C GLU A 146 -6.95 4.83 17.82
N LEU A 147 -8.13 5.00 17.26
CA LEU A 147 -9.24 4.06 17.39
C LEU A 147 -9.54 3.49 16.01
N GLU A 148 -9.45 2.18 15.88
CA GLU A 148 -9.95 1.46 14.70
C GLU A 148 -11.48 1.43 14.72
N PHE A 149 -12.10 1.66 13.57
CA PHE A 149 -13.52 1.42 13.39
C PHE A 149 -13.77 0.52 12.17
N SER A 150 -14.88 -0.21 12.24
CA SER A 150 -15.40 -1.04 11.16
C SER A 150 -16.91 -1.06 11.26
N VAL A 151 -17.59 -0.56 10.22
CA VAL A 151 -19.04 -0.36 10.18
C VAL A 151 -19.61 -0.93 8.89
N LEU A 152 -20.77 -1.57 9.00
CA LEU A 152 -21.49 -2.16 7.87
C LEU A 152 -22.80 -1.42 7.70
N SER A 153 -23.05 -0.93 6.49
CA SER A 153 -24.31 -0.29 6.13
C SER A 153 -25.49 -1.25 6.19
N THR A 154 -26.70 -0.70 6.25
CA THR A 154 -27.91 -1.46 5.89
C THR A 154 -27.91 -1.76 4.38
N ALA A 155 -28.86 -2.58 3.92
CA ALA A 155 -29.02 -2.83 2.49
C ALA A 155 -29.54 -1.59 1.76
N ALA A 156 -28.91 -1.27 0.63
CA ALA A 156 -29.26 -0.13 -0.20
C ALA A 156 -30.76 -0.15 -0.57
N PRO A 157 -31.51 0.93 -0.27
CA PRO A 157 -32.93 1.01 -0.60
C PRO A 157 -33.22 0.93 -2.11
N ALA A 158 -34.48 0.70 -2.47
CA ALA A 158 -34.93 0.76 -3.85
C ALA A 158 -34.67 2.16 -4.45
N GLY A 159 -34.10 2.19 -5.66
CA GLY A 159 -33.78 3.44 -6.37
C GLY A 159 -32.36 3.96 -6.13
N THR A 160 -31.58 3.35 -5.24
CA THR A 160 -30.16 3.69 -5.06
C THR A 160 -29.37 3.47 -6.34
N THR A 161 -28.52 4.44 -6.69
CA THR A 161 -27.53 4.34 -7.77
C THR A 161 -26.11 4.65 -7.31
N SER A 162 -25.96 5.20 -6.11
CA SER A 162 -24.69 5.55 -5.51
C SER A 162 -24.80 5.68 -3.99
N ILE A 163 -23.66 5.63 -3.33
CA ILE A 163 -23.49 6.12 -1.96
C ILE A 163 -22.70 7.43 -1.98
N ARG A 164 -22.90 8.25 -0.94
CA ARG A 164 -21.84 9.16 -0.46
C ARG A 164 -21.30 8.61 0.85
N LEU A 165 -20.01 8.29 0.86
CA LEU A 165 -19.28 8.06 2.08
C LEU A 165 -18.85 9.41 2.64
N LEU A 166 -19.35 9.77 3.82
CA LEU A 166 -19.01 11.03 4.50
C LEU A 166 -18.29 10.73 5.81
N LEU A 167 -17.15 11.38 6.00
CA LEU A 167 -16.39 11.42 7.23
C LEU A 167 -16.55 12.82 7.82
N GLY A 168 -17.06 12.93 9.04
CA GLY A 168 -17.44 14.24 9.56
C GLY A 168 -17.46 14.33 11.07
N VAL A 169 -17.64 15.55 11.57
CA VAL A 169 -17.75 15.85 12.99
C VAL A 169 -19.01 16.64 13.25
N LEU A 170 -19.91 16.07 14.05
CA LEU A 170 -21.12 16.72 14.52
C LEU A 170 -20.79 17.57 15.75
N GLN A 171 -21.18 18.84 15.71
CA GLN A 171 -21.10 19.74 16.86
C GLN A 171 -22.50 20.08 17.39
N GLY A 172 -22.65 20.02 18.72
CA GLY A 172 -23.84 20.49 19.41
C GLY A 172 -23.86 22.03 19.57
N PRO A 173 -25.03 22.69 19.59
CA PRO A 173 -25.17 24.15 19.66
C PRO A 173 -24.43 24.84 20.83
N SER A 174 -24.26 24.14 21.94
CA SER A 174 -23.65 24.65 23.18
C SER A 174 -22.27 24.08 23.46
N GLU A 175 -21.75 23.22 22.60
CA GLU A 175 -20.47 22.55 22.81
C GLU A 175 -19.33 23.34 22.15
N PRO A 176 -18.13 23.35 22.76
CA PRO A 176 -16.95 23.87 22.09
C PRO A 176 -16.67 23.09 20.80
N SER A 177 -16.09 23.75 19.79
CA SER A 177 -15.68 23.09 18.54
C SER A 177 -14.68 21.95 18.83
N PRO A 178 -15.02 20.68 18.52
CA PRO A 178 -14.08 19.56 18.62
C PRO A 178 -13.17 19.47 17.39
N ALA A 179 -12.08 18.72 17.48
CA ALA A 179 -11.21 18.34 16.37
C ALA A 179 -10.91 16.84 16.39
N VAL A 180 -11.05 16.20 15.23
CA VAL A 180 -10.84 14.76 15.04
C VAL A 180 -10.05 14.53 13.76
N THR A 181 -9.11 13.58 13.78
CA THR A 181 -8.42 13.09 12.59
C THR A 181 -8.99 11.74 12.14
N PHE A 182 -9.16 11.58 10.83
CA PHE A 182 -9.50 10.34 10.14
C PHE A 182 -8.37 9.95 9.20
N ASP A 183 -8.07 8.67 9.11
CA ASP A 183 -7.01 8.16 8.24
C ASP A 183 -7.24 6.69 7.86
N ARG A 184 -6.50 6.20 6.85
CA ARG A 184 -6.45 4.82 6.40
C ARG A 184 -7.84 4.24 6.11
N ILE A 185 -8.62 4.97 5.34
CA ILE A 185 -10.01 4.62 5.05
C ILE A 185 -10.06 3.50 4.01
N SER A 186 -10.95 2.54 4.22
CA SER A 186 -11.36 1.56 3.21
C SER A 186 -12.88 1.55 3.14
N CYS A 187 -13.43 1.40 1.94
CA CYS A 187 -14.87 1.30 1.72
C CYS A 187 -15.14 0.45 0.48
N SER A 188 -15.78 -0.69 0.66
CA SER A 188 -16.02 -1.66 -0.40
C SER A 188 -17.40 -2.28 -0.29
N SER A 189 -17.96 -2.67 -1.43
CA SER A 189 -19.22 -3.43 -1.46
C SER A 189 -18.96 -4.84 -0.94
N THR A 190 -19.90 -5.35 -0.13
CA THR A 190 -19.91 -6.74 0.34
C THR A 190 -20.64 -7.67 -0.62
N SER A 191 -21.19 -7.12 -1.71
CA SER A 191 -21.91 -7.90 -2.73
C SER A 191 -20.93 -8.53 -3.70
N ALA A 192 -21.25 -9.74 -4.15
CA ALA A 192 -20.42 -10.42 -5.14
C ALA A 192 -20.49 -9.74 -6.53
N PRO A 193 -19.38 -9.71 -7.29
CA PRO A 193 -18.06 -10.17 -6.87
C PRO A 193 -17.40 -9.18 -5.90
N THR A 194 -16.94 -9.69 -4.77
CA THR A 194 -16.12 -8.95 -3.81
C THR A 194 -14.69 -8.77 -4.34
N VAL A 195 -13.89 -7.94 -3.69
CA VAL A 195 -12.44 -7.80 -3.98
C VAL A 195 -11.73 -9.17 -3.97
N ASP A 196 -12.10 -10.04 -3.03
CA ASP A 196 -11.55 -11.40 -2.95
C ASP A 196 -12.04 -12.32 -4.08
N ASP A 197 -13.26 -12.12 -4.57
CA ASP A 197 -13.78 -12.90 -5.71
C ASP A 197 -13.06 -12.52 -7.01
N VAL A 198 -12.79 -11.23 -7.23
CA VAL A 198 -12.12 -10.76 -8.46
C VAL A 198 -10.62 -11.11 -8.47
N GLN A 199 -10.00 -11.27 -7.31
CA GLN A 199 -8.59 -11.64 -7.14
C GLN A 199 -8.18 -12.90 -7.93
N TRP A 200 -9.13 -13.80 -8.21
CA TRP A 200 -8.83 -15.12 -8.79
C TRP A 200 -9.28 -15.30 -10.25
N LEU A 201 -9.75 -14.24 -10.90
CA LEU A 201 -10.25 -14.31 -12.28
C LEU A 201 -9.16 -14.66 -13.32
N ASP A 202 -7.89 -14.39 -13.00
CA ASP A 202 -6.75 -14.71 -13.87
C ASP A 202 -6.17 -16.12 -13.63
N PHE A 203 -6.80 -16.92 -12.78
CA PHE A 203 -6.32 -18.25 -12.35
C PHE A 203 -7.28 -19.39 -12.71
N PRO A 204 -7.80 -19.47 -13.95
CA PRO A 204 -8.83 -20.44 -14.32
C PRO A 204 -8.36 -21.90 -14.24
N GLY A 205 -7.05 -22.16 -14.28
CA GLY A 205 -6.49 -23.50 -14.15
C GLY A 205 -6.57 -24.09 -12.73
N GLY A 206 -6.71 -23.24 -11.70
CA GLY A 206 -6.80 -23.67 -10.30
C GLY A 206 -5.54 -24.37 -9.77
N ARG A 207 -4.42 -24.29 -10.49
CA ARG A 207 -3.16 -24.93 -10.09
C ARG A 207 -2.48 -24.13 -8.98
N THR A 208 -1.96 -24.84 -7.99
CA THR A 208 -1.11 -24.31 -6.93
C THR A 208 0.27 -24.99 -6.92
N LEU A 209 1.25 -24.32 -6.30
CA LEU A 209 2.57 -24.86 -5.98
C LEU A 209 3.01 -24.42 -4.58
N SER A 210 3.92 -25.19 -3.98
CA SER A 210 4.52 -24.88 -2.68
C SER A 210 5.96 -24.46 -2.88
N PHE A 211 6.33 -23.27 -2.40
CA PHE A 211 7.67 -22.70 -2.50
C PHE A 211 7.93 -21.84 -1.26
N ALA A 212 9.09 -22.04 -0.61
CA ALA A 212 9.52 -21.30 0.57
C ALA A 212 8.46 -21.30 1.69
N ASP A 213 7.92 -22.49 2.01
CA ASP A 213 6.87 -22.71 3.03
C ASP A 213 5.52 -21.99 2.78
N HIS A 214 5.31 -21.44 1.57
CA HIS A 214 4.07 -20.76 1.17
C HIS A 214 3.32 -21.51 0.06
N SER A 215 2.00 -21.29 0.00
CA SER A 215 1.12 -21.74 -1.08
C SER A 215 0.96 -20.64 -2.12
N TRP A 216 1.21 -20.98 -3.39
CA TRP A 216 1.16 -20.04 -4.50
C TRP A 216 0.19 -20.52 -5.58
N ARG A 217 -0.70 -19.65 -6.06
CA ARG A 217 -1.54 -19.92 -7.23
C ARG A 217 -0.82 -19.55 -8.51
N VAL A 218 -0.98 -20.38 -9.53
CA VAL A 218 -0.36 -20.19 -10.84
C VAL A 218 -1.34 -19.52 -11.79
N LYS A 219 -0.95 -18.37 -12.33
CA LYS A 219 -1.77 -17.59 -13.27
C LYS A 219 -1.93 -18.32 -14.61
N GLY A 220 -3.10 -18.20 -15.22
CA GLY A 220 -3.41 -18.84 -16.50
C GLY A 220 -4.24 -20.13 -16.38
N PRO A 221 -4.46 -20.81 -17.52
CA PRO A 221 -4.02 -20.41 -18.85
C PRO A 221 -4.87 -19.26 -19.41
N GLY A 222 -4.29 -18.32 -20.15
CA GLY A 222 -5.05 -17.28 -20.84
C GLY A 222 -4.33 -15.96 -21.02
N TRP A 223 -5.03 -14.97 -21.60
CA TRP A 223 -4.48 -13.64 -21.89
C TRP A 223 -4.85 -12.66 -20.78
N TYR A 224 -3.85 -12.18 -20.04
CA TYR A 224 -4.01 -11.33 -18.86
C TYR A 224 -2.93 -10.25 -18.80
N GLY A 225 -3.11 -9.29 -17.88
CA GLY A 225 -2.11 -8.27 -17.57
C GLY A 225 -0.86 -8.84 -16.86
N PRO A 226 0.27 -8.12 -16.83
CA PRO A 226 0.54 -6.85 -17.54
C PRO A 226 0.60 -7.02 -19.07
N GLY A 227 0.13 -6.01 -19.81
CA GLY A 227 -0.04 -6.10 -21.27
C GLY A 227 -1.04 -7.20 -21.70
N PRO A 228 -1.16 -7.54 -22.98
CA PRO A 228 -1.83 -8.76 -23.40
C PRO A 228 -0.83 -9.92 -23.38
N ASN A 229 -0.49 -10.43 -22.19
CA ASN A 229 0.41 -11.58 -22.05
C ASN A 229 -0.36 -12.89 -21.98
N ASN A 230 0.11 -13.90 -22.72
CA ASN A 230 -0.42 -15.25 -22.64
C ASN A 230 0.25 -15.98 -21.47
N PHE A 231 -0.44 -16.15 -20.35
CA PHE A 231 0.08 -16.86 -19.18
C PHE A 231 -0.18 -18.36 -19.30
N SER A 232 0.82 -19.15 -18.92
CA SER A 232 0.75 -20.61 -18.87
C SER A 232 0.80 -21.11 -17.43
N ASP A 233 -0.16 -21.96 -17.08
CA ASP A 233 -0.19 -22.69 -15.81
C ASP A 233 0.47 -24.08 -15.89
N SER A 234 1.05 -24.44 -17.05
CA SER A 234 1.68 -25.74 -17.26
C SER A 234 2.85 -25.98 -16.30
N ALA A 235 3.00 -27.23 -15.84
CA ALA A 235 4.14 -27.67 -15.03
C ALA A 235 5.49 -27.59 -15.77
N GLU A 236 5.47 -27.47 -17.11
CA GLU A 236 6.68 -27.22 -17.90
C GLU A 236 7.03 -25.72 -18.00
N SER A 237 6.10 -24.82 -17.68
CA SER A 237 6.33 -23.37 -17.74
C SER A 237 6.77 -22.84 -16.37
N VAL A 238 6.17 -23.32 -15.29
CA VAL A 238 6.48 -22.88 -13.93
C VAL A 238 6.41 -24.05 -12.97
N TRP A 239 7.47 -24.25 -12.20
CA TRP A 239 7.62 -25.38 -11.28
C TRP A 239 8.57 -25.05 -10.13
N VAL A 240 8.52 -25.89 -9.10
CA VAL A 240 9.49 -25.90 -8.00
C VAL A 240 10.34 -27.16 -8.16
N ASP A 241 11.66 -27.01 -8.13
CA ASP A 241 12.58 -28.13 -8.36
C ASP A 241 12.87 -28.94 -7.07
N ALA A 242 13.74 -29.95 -7.19
CA ALA A 242 14.10 -30.81 -6.06
C ALA A 242 15.00 -30.13 -5.00
N GLN A 243 15.41 -28.89 -5.24
CA GLN A 243 16.16 -28.05 -4.30
C GLN A 243 15.25 -26.97 -3.67
N ASP A 244 13.93 -27.06 -3.86
CA ASP A 244 12.94 -26.07 -3.42
C ASP A 244 13.13 -24.69 -4.06
N ARG A 245 13.60 -24.64 -5.30
CA ARG A 245 13.75 -23.39 -6.06
C ARG A 245 12.60 -23.22 -7.04
N LEU A 246 12.03 -22.03 -7.10
CA LEU A 246 10.96 -21.68 -8.04
C LEU A 246 11.56 -21.26 -9.39
N HIS A 247 11.06 -21.85 -10.47
CA HIS A 247 11.43 -21.53 -11.84
C HIS A 247 10.29 -20.77 -12.52
N LEU A 248 10.57 -19.54 -12.95
CA LEU A 248 9.69 -18.72 -13.79
C LEU A 248 10.27 -18.64 -15.19
N THR A 249 9.44 -18.73 -16.22
CA THR A 249 9.90 -18.76 -17.61
C THR A 249 9.10 -17.86 -18.54
N ILE A 250 9.75 -17.46 -19.64
CA ILE A 250 9.11 -17.01 -20.88
C ILE A 250 9.49 -18.02 -21.96
N ARG A 251 8.51 -18.77 -22.49
CA ARG A 251 8.77 -19.89 -23.41
C ARG A 251 7.92 -19.79 -24.67
N HIS A 252 8.39 -20.41 -25.74
CA HIS A 252 7.66 -20.45 -27.00
C HIS A 252 7.04 -21.84 -27.23
N ARG A 253 5.76 -21.99 -26.94
CA ARG A 253 5.01 -23.26 -27.05
C ARG A 253 3.72 -23.03 -27.84
N ASP A 254 3.27 -24.05 -28.57
CA ASP A 254 2.03 -23.98 -29.36
C ASP A 254 1.92 -22.75 -30.28
N ALA A 255 3.06 -22.36 -30.87
CA ALA A 255 3.21 -21.17 -31.73
C ALA A 255 2.90 -19.82 -31.04
N ALA A 256 2.97 -19.76 -29.71
CA ALA A 256 2.83 -18.55 -28.93
C ALA A 256 3.95 -18.42 -27.88
N TRP A 257 4.35 -17.19 -27.60
CA TRP A 257 5.13 -16.89 -26.41
C TRP A 257 4.22 -16.90 -25.19
N GLN A 258 4.67 -17.56 -24.14
CA GLN A 258 3.96 -17.74 -22.89
C GLN A 258 4.80 -17.21 -21.73
N SER A 259 4.19 -16.39 -20.88
CA SER A 259 4.75 -15.86 -19.64
C SER A 259 4.27 -16.67 -18.44
N THR A 260 4.87 -16.41 -17.28
CA THR A 260 4.50 -17.09 -16.03
C THR A 260 4.36 -16.10 -14.89
N GLU A 261 3.41 -16.37 -14.01
CA GLU A 261 3.19 -15.61 -12.79
C GLU A 261 2.62 -16.53 -11.72
N VAL A 262 3.09 -16.34 -10.49
CA VAL A 262 2.53 -16.98 -9.30
C VAL A 262 2.19 -15.93 -8.26
N VAL A 263 1.14 -16.18 -7.50
CA VAL A 263 0.62 -15.26 -6.48
C VAL A 263 0.44 -16.00 -5.15
N LEU A 264 0.97 -15.42 -4.09
CA LEU A 264 0.88 -15.98 -2.74
C LEU A 264 -0.57 -15.90 -2.23
N GLU A 265 -1.08 -17.02 -1.70
CA GLU A 265 -2.50 -17.15 -1.30
C GLU A 265 -2.89 -16.35 -0.06
N ASP A 266 -1.93 -15.91 0.74
CA ASP A 266 -2.10 -15.07 1.93
C ASP A 266 -1.69 -13.61 1.66
N ALA A 267 -2.38 -12.65 2.29
CA ALA A 267 -1.94 -11.27 2.34
C ALA A 267 -1.12 -11.11 3.63
N LEU A 268 0.18 -10.83 3.49
CA LEU A 268 1.12 -10.93 4.61
C LEU A 268 1.18 -9.64 5.47
N GLY A 269 0.70 -8.52 4.92
CA GLY A 269 0.65 -7.23 5.62
C GLY A 269 2.02 -6.55 5.79
N TYR A 270 2.14 -5.62 6.73
CA TYR A 270 3.40 -4.91 6.94
C TYR A 270 4.53 -5.87 7.40
N GLY A 271 5.71 -5.70 6.81
CA GLY A 271 6.85 -6.56 7.09
C GLY A 271 7.99 -6.38 6.09
N ASP A 272 9.00 -7.23 6.27
CA ASP A 272 10.15 -7.34 5.40
C ASP A 272 9.95 -8.47 4.40
N TYR A 273 9.94 -8.14 3.11
CA TYR A 273 9.78 -9.08 2.01
C TYR A 273 11.12 -9.25 1.32
N ILE A 274 11.69 -10.45 1.37
CA ILE A 274 13.04 -10.75 0.87
C ILE A 274 12.93 -11.82 -0.22
N PHE A 275 13.40 -11.50 -1.42
CA PHE A 275 13.39 -12.34 -2.60
C PHE A 275 14.83 -12.66 -2.99
N THR A 276 15.20 -13.94 -3.06
CA THR A 276 16.56 -14.34 -3.46
C THR A 276 16.54 -14.94 -4.86
N THR A 277 17.21 -14.27 -5.80
CA THR A 277 17.43 -14.78 -7.16
C THR A 277 18.73 -15.56 -7.23
N GLN A 278 18.81 -16.50 -8.18
CA GLN A 278 20.04 -17.23 -8.49
C GLN A 278 20.41 -17.11 -9.97
N GLY A 279 21.66 -16.75 -10.22
CA GLY A 279 22.29 -16.75 -11.52
C GLY A 279 22.41 -15.39 -12.19
N ALA A 280 22.76 -15.40 -13.48
CA ALA A 280 23.08 -14.19 -14.24
C ALA A 280 21.80 -13.46 -14.73
N VAL A 281 20.99 -12.98 -13.80
CA VAL A 281 19.72 -12.27 -14.10
C VAL A 281 19.93 -10.96 -14.87
N ASP A 282 21.15 -10.43 -14.93
CA ASP A 282 21.54 -9.28 -15.76
C ASP A 282 21.64 -9.60 -17.25
N LEU A 283 21.60 -10.88 -17.64
CA LEU A 283 21.58 -11.34 -19.02
C LEU A 283 20.16 -11.56 -19.58
N LEU A 284 19.12 -11.22 -18.81
CA LEU A 284 17.75 -11.22 -19.31
C LEU A 284 17.65 -10.42 -20.61
N ASP A 285 16.87 -10.94 -21.56
CA ASP A 285 16.55 -10.22 -22.79
C ASP A 285 16.00 -8.83 -22.44
N PRO A 286 16.35 -7.76 -23.17
CA PRO A 286 15.88 -6.41 -22.86
C PRO A 286 14.35 -6.28 -22.75
N THR A 287 13.60 -7.14 -23.43
CA THR A 287 12.12 -7.18 -23.38
C THR A 287 11.57 -7.99 -22.20
N ALA A 288 12.37 -8.81 -21.52
CA ALA A 288 11.91 -9.58 -20.37
C ALA A 288 11.83 -8.68 -19.12
N VAL A 289 10.81 -8.92 -18.30
CA VAL A 289 10.59 -8.27 -17.01
C VAL A 289 10.37 -9.34 -15.96
N LEU A 290 11.27 -9.38 -14.98
CA LEU A 290 11.06 -10.06 -13.72
C LEU A 290 10.46 -9.07 -12.73
N GLY A 291 9.23 -9.32 -12.27
CA GLY A 291 8.58 -8.55 -11.21
C GLY A 291 8.59 -9.32 -9.90
N LEU A 292 9.02 -8.65 -8.83
CA LEU A 292 8.97 -9.11 -7.44
C LEU A 292 8.20 -8.04 -6.65
N PHE A 293 6.90 -8.24 -6.44
CA PHE A 293 6.03 -7.12 -6.10
C PHE A 293 4.87 -7.47 -5.18
N LEU A 294 4.35 -6.45 -4.51
CA LEU A 294 3.04 -6.46 -3.88
C LEU A 294 2.02 -5.86 -4.82
N TRP A 295 0.81 -6.43 -4.86
CA TRP A 295 -0.32 -5.86 -5.60
C TRP A 295 -1.64 -6.46 -5.13
N GLN A 296 -2.74 -5.71 -5.26
CA GLN A 296 -4.10 -6.24 -5.08
C GLN A 296 -4.97 -5.97 -6.29
N TYR A 297 -5.89 -6.88 -6.57
CA TYR A 297 -6.96 -6.60 -7.53
C TYR A 297 -7.89 -5.51 -6.96
N GLY A 298 -8.39 -4.64 -7.83
CA GLY A 298 -9.35 -3.61 -7.46
C GLY A 298 -10.76 -3.90 -7.96
N GLU A 299 -11.74 -3.20 -7.39
CA GLU A 299 -13.15 -3.26 -7.81
C GLU A 299 -13.33 -2.78 -9.26
N CYS A 300 -12.41 -1.96 -9.77
CA CYS A 300 -12.41 -1.48 -11.15
C CYS A 300 -11.03 -1.02 -11.62
N TYR A 301 -10.85 -0.98 -12.95
CA TYR A 301 -9.61 -0.61 -13.63
C TYR A 301 -9.77 0.65 -14.48
N GLU A 302 -10.01 1.77 -13.82
CA GLU A 302 -10.13 3.07 -14.48
C GLU A 302 -8.84 3.88 -14.40
N GLY A 303 -8.37 4.38 -15.54
CA GLY A 303 -7.15 5.22 -15.60
C GLY A 303 -7.22 6.45 -14.69
N SER A 304 -8.41 6.98 -14.45
CA SER A 304 -8.65 8.10 -13.52
C SER A 304 -8.43 7.77 -12.05
N SER A 305 -8.24 6.50 -11.70
CA SER A 305 -7.99 6.05 -10.32
C SER A 305 -6.51 5.75 -10.07
N LEU A 306 -5.65 5.75 -11.09
CA LEU A 306 -4.27 5.26 -10.97
C LEU A 306 -3.29 6.26 -10.33
N TRP A 307 -3.69 7.53 -10.16
CA TRP A 307 -2.81 8.61 -9.73
C TRP A 307 -2.42 8.58 -8.24
N TRP A 308 -2.98 7.69 -7.42
CA TRP A 308 -2.76 7.67 -5.97
C TRP A 308 -2.34 6.30 -5.39
N ASN A 309 -1.92 5.34 -6.22
CA ASN A 309 -1.62 3.93 -5.85
C ASN A 309 -2.84 3.08 -5.43
N ALA A 310 -3.86 3.04 -6.29
CA ALA A 310 -5.13 2.38 -5.98
C ALA A 310 -5.04 0.86 -5.72
N TYR A 311 -3.97 0.19 -6.19
CA TYR A 311 -3.77 -1.25 -6.06
C TYR A 311 -2.66 -1.62 -5.08
N ASN A 312 -2.26 -0.67 -4.22
CA ASN A 312 -1.30 -0.89 -3.14
C ASN A 312 0.00 -1.58 -3.64
N GLU A 313 0.57 -1.07 -4.73
CA GLU A 313 1.67 -1.71 -5.47
C GLU A 313 3.05 -1.20 -5.01
N ILE A 314 3.96 -2.14 -4.75
CA ILE A 314 5.39 -1.96 -4.49
C ILE A 314 6.15 -2.93 -5.39
N ASP A 315 7.11 -2.46 -6.15
CA ASP A 315 7.84 -3.30 -7.10
C ASP A 315 9.35 -3.25 -6.87
N VAL A 316 9.97 -4.44 -6.95
CA VAL A 316 11.34 -4.59 -7.41
C VAL A 316 11.27 -5.25 -8.78
N GLU A 317 11.72 -4.54 -9.82
CA GLU A 317 11.68 -5.04 -11.19
C GLU A 317 13.08 -5.12 -11.77
N LEU A 318 13.40 -6.28 -12.36
CA LEU A 318 14.63 -6.48 -13.11
C LEU A 318 14.27 -6.56 -14.60
N SER A 319 14.55 -5.48 -15.33
CA SER A 319 14.31 -5.36 -16.76
C SER A 319 15.04 -4.17 -17.37
N ARG A 320 15.42 -4.28 -18.64
CA ARG A 320 15.84 -3.12 -19.45
C ARG A 320 14.68 -2.46 -20.21
N TRP A 321 13.44 -2.94 -20.04
CA TRP A 321 12.22 -2.32 -20.56
C TRP A 321 12.27 -2.06 -22.08
N GLY A 322 12.77 -3.02 -22.83
CA GLY A 322 12.95 -2.98 -24.30
C GLY A 322 14.12 -2.11 -24.78
N ASN A 323 14.81 -1.39 -23.90
CA ASN A 323 15.95 -0.55 -24.24
C ASN A 323 17.24 -1.07 -23.59
N PRO A 324 18.16 -1.71 -24.33
CA PRO A 324 19.42 -2.24 -23.78
C PRO A 324 20.29 -1.21 -23.04
N ALA A 325 20.08 0.09 -23.28
CA ALA A 325 20.82 1.16 -22.61
C ALA A 325 20.22 1.58 -21.26
N ASN A 326 19.04 1.07 -20.89
CA ASN A 326 18.47 1.32 -19.56
C ASN A 326 19.18 0.47 -18.51
N ASP A 327 19.34 1.03 -17.31
CA ASP A 327 19.71 0.32 -16.10
C ASP A 327 18.79 -0.89 -15.83
N LEU A 328 19.34 -1.96 -15.22
CA LEU A 328 18.64 -3.24 -15.08
C LEU A 328 17.53 -3.22 -14.02
N ILE A 329 17.77 -2.63 -12.85
CA ILE A 329 16.92 -2.81 -11.68
C ILE A 329 16.21 -1.49 -11.36
N GLN A 330 14.94 -1.57 -10.99
CA GLN A 330 14.21 -0.46 -10.42
C GLN A 330 13.44 -0.86 -9.16
N TYR A 331 13.36 0.08 -8.24
CA TYR A 331 12.41 0.09 -7.15
C TYR A 331 11.30 1.06 -7.50
N VAL A 332 10.05 0.64 -7.31
CA VAL A 332 8.87 1.43 -7.66
C VAL A 332 7.86 1.38 -6.52
N VAL A 333 7.27 2.52 -6.23
CA VAL A 333 6.00 2.60 -5.52
C VAL A 333 5.04 3.25 -6.51
N GLN A 334 3.97 2.58 -6.93
CA GLN A 334 3.10 3.16 -7.97
C GLN A 334 2.47 4.48 -7.51
N PRO A 335 2.11 5.40 -8.42
CA PRO A 335 2.30 5.32 -9.86
C PRO A 335 3.74 5.65 -10.28
N TRP A 336 4.31 4.83 -11.17
CA TRP A 336 5.71 4.92 -11.61
C TRP A 336 6.05 6.24 -12.33
N ASP A 337 5.07 6.90 -12.92
CA ASP A 337 5.24 8.16 -13.66
C ASP A 337 5.23 9.40 -12.75
N TRP A 338 4.95 9.21 -11.45
CA TRP A 338 5.07 10.26 -10.46
C TRP A 338 6.53 10.53 -10.11
N ALA A 339 6.90 11.82 -10.11
CA ALA A 339 8.26 12.22 -9.81
C ALA A 339 8.68 11.77 -8.39
N GLY A 340 9.73 10.97 -8.31
CA GLY A 340 10.26 10.45 -7.04
C GLY A 340 9.68 9.09 -6.61
N ASN A 341 8.78 8.48 -7.39
CA ASN A 341 8.23 7.16 -7.12
C ASN A 341 9.06 6.00 -7.70
N ILE A 342 10.13 6.31 -8.46
CA ILE A 342 10.99 5.32 -9.10
C ILE A 342 12.46 5.61 -8.80
N HIS A 343 13.22 4.57 -8.46
CA HIS A 343 14.66 4.61 -8.28
C HIS A 343 15.31 3.49 -9.09
N ARG A 344 16.14 3.86 -10.08
CA ARG A 344 16.71 2.93 -11.05
C ARG A 344 18.23 2.87 -10.95
N PHE A 345 18.80 1.69 -11.12
CA PHE A 345 20.23 1.43 -11.00
C PHE A 345 20.64 0.14 -11.72
N ASP A 346 21.91 0.04 -12.08
CA ASP A 346 22.44 -1.14 -12.76
C ASP A 346 23.18 -2.07 -11.78
N ALA A 347 23.21 -3.36 -12.10
CA ALA A 347 23.95 -4.39 -11.38
C ALA A 347 24.34 -5.53 -12.33
N SER A 348 25.35 -6.30 -11.96
CA SER A 348 25.79 -7.49 -12.68
C SER A 348 25.98 -8.68 -11.74
N PHE A 349 25.73 -9.87 -12.27
CA PHE A 349 25.67 -11.12 -11.50
C PHE A 349 26.47 -12.24 -12.18
N GLY A 350 27.03 -13.13 -11.36
CA GLY A 350 27.65 -14.36 -11.82
C GLY A 350 26.62 -15.45 -12.16
N ASN A 351 27.04 -16.46 -12.95
CA ASN A 351 26.17 -17.54 -13.44
C ASN A 351 25.45 -18.36 -12.35
N GLU A 352 25.99 -18.41 -11.12
CA GLU A 352 25.41 -19.13 -9.98
C GLU A 352 25.31 -18.23 -8.74
N GLU A 353 25.48 -16.91 -8.92
CA GLU A 353 25.48 -15.97 -7.82
C GLU A 353 24.08 -15.84 -7.20
N LEU A 354 24.02 -15.82 -5.88
CA LEU A 354 22.81 -15.43 -5.15
C LEU A 354 22.80 -13.92 -4.99
N ALA A 355 21.65 -13.31 -5.22
CA ALA A 355 21.39 -11.92 -4.90
C ALA A 355 20.01 -11.80 -4.28
N SER A 356 19.92 -11.05 -3.20
CA SER A 356 18.67 -10.79 -2.50
C SER A 356 18.21 -9.37 -2.76
N HIS A 357 16.93 -9.23 -3.04
CA HIS A 357 16.21 -7.98 -3.22
C HIS A 357 15.10 -7.92 -2.20
N ALA A 358 14.90 -6.78 -1.57
CA ALA A 358 13.91 -6.65 -0.53
C ALA A 358 13.24 -5.29 -0.53
N PHE A 359 12.01 -5.29 -0.02
CA PHE A 359 11.38 -4.10 0.52
C PHE A 359 10.83 -4.39 1.91
N ARG A 360 11.12 -3.50 2.86
CA ARG A 360 10.40 -3.43 4.12
C ARG A 360 9.28 -2.42 3.99
N TRP A 361 8.05 -2.90 4.09
CA TRP A 361 6.85 -2.09 4.02
C TRP A 361 6.40 -1.71 5.43
N LEU A 362 6.42 -0.42 5.72
CA LEU A 362 5.96 0.19 6.97
C LEU A 362 4.78 1.13 6.71
N PRO A 363 4.03 1.53 7.76
CA PRO A 363 2.92 2.47 7.61
C PRO A 363 3.33 3.83 7.02
N ASP A 364 4.56 4.28 7.25
CA ASP A 364 5.04 5.63 6.93
C ASP A 364 6.11 5.66 5.82
N ARG A 365 6.60 4.49 5.37
CA ARG A 365 7.64 4.40 4.34
C ARG A 365 7.80 2.98 3.77
N VAL A 366 8.51 2.89 2.66
CA VAL A 366 9.04 1.64 2.11
C VAL A 366 10.57 1.73 2.05
N GLU A 367 11.26 0.74 2.62
CA GLU A 367 12.72 0.66 2.60
C GLU A 367 13.17 -0.46 1.65
N PHE A 368 13.67 -0.08 0.47
CA PHE A 368 14.20 -1.01 -0.52
C PHE A 368 15.68 -1.27 -0.33
N ARG A 369 16.10 -2.51 -0.53
CA ARG A 369 17.48 -2.96 -0.32
C ARG A 369 17.83 -4.08 -1.31
N SER A 370 19.06 -4.11 -1.78
CA SER A 370 19.60 -5.26 -2.54
C SER A 370 21.05 -5.55 -2.12
N TRP A 371 21.36 -6.82 -1.90
CA TRP A 371 22.68 -7.30 -1.47
C TRP A 371 23.07 -8.61 -2.17
N ARG A 372 24.38 -8.86 -2.24
CA ARG A 372 24.93 -10.13 -2.74
C ARG A 372 24.83 -11.19 -1.64
N GLY A 373 24.36 -12.39 -1.98
CA GLY A 373 24.13 -13.49 -1.05
C GLY A 373 22.65 -13.79 -0.80
N GLY A 374 22.41 -14.75 0.10
CA GLY A 374 21.08 -15.16 0.54
C GLY A 374 20.45 -14.19 1.56
N PRO A 375 19.27 -14.52 2.09
CA PRO A 375 18.51 -13.60 2.95
C PRO A 375 19.24 -13.19 4.24
N ASP A 376 20.11 -14.05 4.77
CA ASP A 376 20.86 -13.81 6.01
C ASP A 376 22.20 -13.07 5.80
N ASP A 377 22.56 -12.77 4.55
CA ASP A 377 23.83 -12.13 4.20
C ASP A 377 23.73 -10.60 4.14
N GLU A 378 22.60 -9.98 4.53
CA GLU A 378 22.43 -8.53 4.51
C GLU A 378 23.44 -7.84 5.44
N SER A 379 24.34 -7.04 4.87
CA SER A 379 25.36 -6.30 5.61
C SER A 379 25.88 -5.11 4.81
N GLY A 380 26.57 -4.17 5.46
CA GLY A 380 27.23 -3.07 4.75
C GLY A 380 28.29 -3.50 3.74
N ALA A 381 28.79 -4.74 3.80
CA ALA A 381 29.77 -5.27 2.85
C ALA A 381 29.14 -5.92 1.60
N THR A 382 27.92 -6.44 1.73
CA THR A 382 27.18 -7.15 0.68
C THR A 382 26.13 -6.28 0.01
N LEU A 383 25.63 -5.25 0.72
CA LEU A 383 24.69 -4.26 0.23
C LEU A 383 25.31 -3.47 -0.92
N TYR A 384 24.62 -3.43 -2.07
CA TYR A 384 25.03 -2.65 -3.22
C TYR A 384 23.99 -1.61 -3.64
N GLN A 385 22.76 -1.70 -3.11
CA GLN A 385 21.78 -0.64 -3.28
C GLN A 385 20.80 -0.53 -2.11
N SER A 386 20.41 0.70 -1.77
CA SER A 386 19.27 0.97 -0.88
C SER A 386 18.55 2.25 -1.30
N TRP A 387 17.25 2.32 -1.00
CA TRP A 387 16.42 3.49 -1.24
C TRP A 387 15.24 3.51 -0.27
N THR A 388 14.91 4.67 0.27
CA THR A 388 13.74 4.84 1.14
C THR A 388 12.73 5.73 0.45
N TYR A 389 11.52 5.21 0.29
CA TYR A 389 10.37 5.97 -0.18
C TYR A 389 9.50 6.38 1.00
N SER A 390 9.29 7.68 1.18
CA SER A 390 8.35 8.25 2.17
C SER A 390 7.44 9.29 1.50
N GLY A 391 7.14 9.08 0.21
CA GLY A 391 6.24 9.94 -0.55
C GLY A 391 4.77 9.60 -0.30
N PRO A 392 3.83 10.30 -0.96
CA PRO A 392 2.41 10.22 -0.64
C PRO A 392 1.72 8.93 -1.14
N HIS A 393 2.45 8.03 -1.81
CA HIS A 393 1.88 6.84 -2.44
C HIS A 393 2.19 5.54 -1.71
N ILE A 394 2.49 5.61 -0.41
CA ILE A 394 2.76 4.41 0.38
C ILE A 394 1.52 3.50 0.30
N PRO A 395 1.68 2.21 -0.02
CA PRO A 395 0.56 1.29 -0.08
C PRO A 395 -0.12 1.10 1.27
N ARG A 396 -1.45 0.96 1.24
CA ARG A 396 -2.27 0.74 2.42
C ARG A 396 -2.35 -0.75 2.78
N PRO A 397 -2.49 -1.09 4.07
CA PRO A 397 -2.52 -2.47 4.54
C PRO A 397 -3.91 -3.09 4.35
N GLU A 398 -4.43 -3.00 3.12
CA GLU A 398 -5.66 -3.71 2.72
C GLU A 398 -5.31 -5.18 2.44
N GLN A 399 -5.32 -5.62 1.18
CA GLN A 399 -5.03 -7.01 0.84
C GLN A 399 -4.01 -7.19 -0.30
N PRO A 400 -2.94 -6.38 -0.41
CA PRO A 400 -1.91 -6.66 -1.40
C PRO A 400 -1.22 -8.00 -1.10
N ARG A 401 -1.03 -8.78 -2.16
CA ARG A 401 -0.41 -10.10 -2.13
C ARG A 401 0.92 -10.05 -2.83
N VAL A 402 1.77 -11.04 -2.56
CA VAL A 402 3.05 -11.17 -3.26
C VAL A 402 2.79 -11.79 -4.62
N HIS A 403 3.23 -11.11 -5.66
CA HIS A 403 3.24 -11.59 -7.03
C HIS A 403 4.69 -11.77 -7.49
N LEU A 404 4.96 -12.88 -8.17
CA LEU A 404 6.23 -13.19 -8.80
C LEU A 404 5.96 -13.51 -10.26
N ASN A 405 6.46 -12.69 -11.19
CA ASN A 405 6.22 -12.93 -12.61
C ASN A 405 7.49 -12.81 -13.44
N LEU A 406 7.50 -13.53 -14.57
CA LEU A 406 8.44 -13.32 -15.66
C LEU A 406 7.64 -13.16 -16.95
N TRP A 407 7.63 -11.95 -17.47
CA TRP A 407 6.77 -11.57 -18.60
C TRP A 407 7.51 -10.73 -19.63
N GLN A 408 6.90 -10.61 -20.81
CA GLN A 408 7.49 -9.93 -21.97
C GLN A 408 6.88 -8.54 -22.14
N ALA A 409 7.71 -7.51 -22.05
CA ALA A 409 7.38 -6.12 -22.31
C ALA A 409 7.75 -5.74 -23.74
N SER A 410 6.84 -5.06 -24.44
CA SER A 410 7.07 -4.50 -25.78
C SER A 410 7.38 -5.52 -26.90
N GLY A 411 7.03 -6.80 -26.70
CA GLY A 411 7.22 -7.87 -27.67
C GLY A 411 7.98 -9.06 -27.07
N PRO A 412 8.08 -10.18 -27.80
CA PRO A 412 8.74 -11.38 -27.27
C PRO A 412 10.27 -11.27 -27.25
N PRO A 413 10.93 -11.97 -26.31
CA PRO A 413 12.39 -12.03 -26.25
C PRO A 413 12.99 -12.80 -27.45
N ALA A 414 14.28 -12.62 -27.69
CA ALA A 414 14.99 -13.29 -28.78
C ALA A 414 15.14 -14.80 -28.57
N ALA A 415 15.07 -15.26 -27.31
CA ALA A 415 15.17 -16.67 -26.91
C ALA A 415 14.32 -16.93 -25.66
N GLU A 416 14.07 -18.20 -25.33
CA GLU A 416 13.42 -18.56 -24.06
C GLU A 416 14.21 -17.98 -22.88
N GLN A 417 13.49 -17.46 -21.88
CA GLN A 417 14.06 -16.87 -20.67
C GLN A 417 13.65 -17.70 -19.47
N GLU A 418 14.52 -17.74 -18.46
CA GLU A 418 14.29 -18.40 -17.19
C GLU A 418 14.91 -17.59 -16.07
N VAL A 419 14.17 -17.46 -14.97
CA VAL A 419 14.66 -16.92 -13.70
C VAL A 419 14.41 -17.96 -12.63
N ILE A 420 15.42 -18.16 -11.78
CA ILE A 420 15.35 -19.05 -10.62
C ILE A 420 15.28 -18.18 -9.36
N LEU A 421 14.24 -18.38 -8.57
CA LEU A 421 14.11 -17.86 -7.21
C LEU A 421 14.54 -18.96 -6.24
N ALA A 422 15.62 -18.72 -5.53
CA ALA A 422 16.20 -19.67 -4.59
C ALA A 422 15.50 -19.65 -3.22
N ASP A 423 14.92 -18.51 -2.83
CA ASP A 423 14.20 -18.36 -1.56
C ASP A 423 13.22 -17.18 -1.62
N PHE A 424 12.21 -17.22 -0.76
CA PHE A 424 11.35 -16.09 -0.42
C PHE A 424 11.13 -16.09 1.10
N ARG A 425 11.41 -14.97 1.76
CA ARG A 425 11.24 -14.84 3.21
C ARG A 425 10.41 -13.60 3.54
N PHE A 426 9.39 -13.80 4.37
CA PHE A 426 8.65 -12.73 5.00
C PHE A 426 8.95 -12.65 6.50
N VAL A 427 9.26 -11.44 6.99
CA VAL A 427 9.39 -11.15 8.41
C VAL A 427 8.35 -10.10 8.79
N SER A 428 7.28 -10.52 9.47
CA SER A 428 6.24 -9.58 9.91
C SER A 428 6.82 -8.50 10.83
N LEU A 429 6.40 -7.24 10.65
CA LEU A 429 6.64 -6.18 11.66
C LEU A 429 6.00 -6.55 13.00
N THR A 430 5.01 -7.43 12.96
CA THR A 430 4.31 -7.96 14.12
C THR A 430 4.65 -9.42 14.41
N ALA A 431 5.86 -9.89 14.08
CA ALA A 431 6.33 -11.17 14.58
C ALA A 431 6.84 -11.02 16.03
N PRO A 432 6.59 -12.01 16.92
CA PRO A 432 7.35 -12.17 18.14
C PRO A 432 8.86 -12.10 17.84
N GLY A 433 9.55 -11.13 18.46
CA GLY A 433 10.97 -10.84 18.28
C GLY A 433 11.27 -9.63 17.38
N ALA A 434 10.27 -9.10 16.65
CA ALA A 434 10.42 -7.88 15.85
C ALA A 434 10.79 -6.68 16.72
N ALA A 435 11.57 -5.75 16.16
CA ALA A 435 11.87 -4.49 16.84
C ALA A 435 10.59 -3.66 17.00
N ILE A 436 10.47 -3.00 18.12
CA ILE A 436 9.46 -1.95 18.34
C ILE A 436 10.08 -0.64 17.88
N GLU A 437 9.48 -0.05 16.86
CA GLU A 437 10.04 1.07 16.10
C GLU A 437 9.72 2.44 16.72
N ASP A 438 8.67 2.55 17.55
CA ASP A 438 8.24 3.80 18.19
C ASP A 438 8.78 3.96 19.63
N LEU A 439 9.96 3.40 19.89
CA LEU A 439 10.60 3.44 21.20
C LEU A 439 10.97 4.87 21.63
N ALA A 440 10.20 5.41 22.58
CA ALA A 440 10.48 6.71 23.19
C ALA A 440 11.31 6.56 24.47
N ILE A 441 12.26 7.47 24.69
CA ILE A 441 13.15 7.47 25.86
C ILE A 441 12.94 8.75 26.67
N SER A 442 12.66 8.63 27.97
CA SER A 442 12.58 9.74 28.91
C SER A 442 13.55 9.55 30.08
N LEU A 443 14.23 10.62 30.51
CA LEU A 443 15.13 10.58 31.66
C LEU A 443 14.34 10.67 32.98
N LEU A 444 14.59 9.72 33.89
CA LEU A 444 14.02 9.68 35.24
C LEU A 444 15.16 9.54 36.27
N GLY A 445 15.82 10.66 36.57
CA GLY A 445 16.94 10.69 37.53
C GLY A 445 18.10 9.79 37.08
N SER A 446 18.38 8.73 37.83
CA SER A 446 19.41 7.73 37.51
C SER A 446 18.91 6.57 36.64
N SER A 447 17.72 6.68 36.08
CA SER A 447 17.08 5.69 35.21
C SER A 447 16.56 6.35 33.93
N ILE A 448 16.29 5.53 32.92
CA ILE A 448 15.48 5.92 31.78
C ILE A 448 14.15 5.18 31.85
N LEU A 449 13.10 5.82 31.35
CA LEU A 449 11.84 5.18 31.02
C LEU A 449 11.80 5.00 29.51
N LEU A 450 11.68 3.75 29.09
CA LEU A 450 11.39 3.37 27.72
C LEU A 450 9.88 3.14 27.62
N THR A 451 9.22 3.75 26.64
CA THR A 451 7.79 3.56 26.35
C THR A 451 7.58 3.37 24.86
N TRP A 452 6.50 2.69 24.49
CA TRP A 452 6.12 2.43 23.11
C TRP A 452 4.61 2.21 23.02
N SER A 453 4.08 2.02 21.82
CA SER A 453 2.68 1.65 21.61
C SER A 453 2.45 0.17 21.92
N ALA A 454 1.34 -0.16 22.58
CA ALA A 454 0.99 -1.56 22.83
C ALA A 454 0.79 -2.32 21.52
N ILE A 455 1.40 -3.49 21.40
CA ILE A 455 1.11 -4.45 20.35
C ILE A 455 0.00 -5.38 20.86
N PRO A 456 -1.19 -5.40 20.21
CA PRO A 456 -2.38 -6.08 20.73
C PRO A 456 -2.20 -7.56 21.09
N GLN A 457 -1.31 -8.27 20.39
CA GLN A 457 -1.04 -9.69 20.56
C GLN A 457 0.22 -10.01 21.39
N ALA A 458 0.95 -8.99 21.84
CA ALA A 458 2.15 -9.20 22.64
C ALA A 458 1.80 -9.69 24.05
N SER A 459 2.33 -10.85 24.40
CA SER A 459 2.29 -11.44 25.74
C SER A 459 3.40 -10.88 26.65
N ALA A 460 4.52 -10.45 26.06
CA ALA A 460 5.61 -9.79 26.75
C ALA A 460 6.41 -8.88 25.82
N TYR A 461 7.24 -8.03 26.43
CA TYR A 461 8.24 -7.19 25.76
C TYR A 461 9.62 -7.45 26.34
N HIS A 462 10.65 -7.31 25.53
CA HIS A 462 12.04 -7.50 25.90
C HIS A 462 12.85 -6.27 25.52
N ILE A 463 13.54 -5.66 26.48
CA ILE A 463 14.43 -4.54 26.23
C ILE A 463 15.84 -5.07 26.04
N LEU A 464 16.47 -4.66 24.95
CA LEU A 464 17.86 -4.94 24.63
C LEU A 464 18.69 -3.65 24.64
N GLU A 465 19.94 -3.76 25.06
CA GLU A 465 20.94 -2.71 24.93
C GLU A 465 22.10 -3.16 24.03
N SER A 466 22.75 -2.20 23.40
CA SER A 466 24.00 -2.40 22.65
C SER A 466 24.94 -1.19 22.78
N ALA A 467 26.23 -1.41 22.55
CA ALA A 467 27.22 -0.33 22.42
C ALA A 467 27.26 0.28 21.00
N SER A 468 26.63 -0.35 20.02
CA SER A 468 26.54 0.03 18.60
C SER A 468 25.13 -0.24 18.05
N LEU A 469 24.73 0.49 17.00
CA LEU A 469 23.46 0.24 16.29
C LEU A 469 23.41 -1.16 15.66
N ASP A 470 24.56 -1.70 15.28
CA ASP A 470 24.65 -3.00 14.59
C ASP A 470 24.70 -4.21 15.55
N GLY A 471 24.61 -3.98 16.86
CA GLY A 471 24.77 -5.03 17.88
C GLY A 471 26.23 -5.35 18.22
N PRO A 472 26.49 -6.33 19.11
CA PRO A 472 25.56 -7.32 19.65
C PRO A 472 24.59 -6.75 20.68
N TRP A 473 23.33 -7.21 20.61
CA TRP A 473 22.25 -6.79 21.50
C TRP A 473 22.11 -7.73 22.69
N THR A 474 22.03 -7.17 23.89
CA THR A 474 21.87 -7.93 25.15
C THR A 474 20.56 -7.57 25.81
N ARG A 475 19.73 -8.57 26.14
CA ARG A 475 18.47 -8.35 26.89
C ARG A 475 18.78 -7.88 28.32
N ILE A 476 18.21 -6.74 28.70
CA ILE A 476 18.39 -6.10 30.01
C ILE A 476 17.11 -6.03 30.83
N GLY A 477 15.95 -6.32 30.24
CA GLY A 477 14.70 -6.28 30.97
C GLY A 477 13.51 -6.82 30.18
N SER A 478 12.39 -7.01 30.88
CA SER A 478 11.13 -7.44 30.27
C SER A 478 9.93 -6.92 31.04
N THR A 479 8.82 -6.77 30.34
CA THR A 479 7.58 -6.20 30.87
C THR A 479 6.39 -6.79 30.09
N ALA A 480 5.21 -6.83 30.71
CA ALA A 480 3.96 -7.24 30.05
C ALA A 480 3.16 -6.04 29.52
N ILE A 481 3.62 -4.82 29.81
CA ILE A 481 2.98 -3.55 29.42
C ILE A 481 3.96 -2.74 28.58
N PRO A 482 3.51 -1.80 27.74
CA PRO A 482 4.37 -1.13 26.77
C PRO A 482 5.22 0.00 27.40
N GLY A 483 6.00 -0.36 28.41
CA GLY A 483 6.93 0.51 29.07
C GLY A 483 7.77 -0.23 30.12
N LEU A 484 9.04 0.14 30.22
CA LEU A 484 9.97 -0.37 31.22
C LEU A 484 10.96 0.70 31.65
N SER A 485 11.12 0.88 32.96
CA SER A 485 12.21 1.68 33.50
C SER A 485 13.45 0.83 33.67
N VAL A 486 14.59 1.29 33.12
CA VAL A 486 15.89 0.63 33.26
C VAL A 486 16.95 1.61 33.78
N PRO A 487 17.97 1.15 34.51
CA PRO A 487 19.05 2.03 34.97
C PRO A 487 19.75 2.73 33.79
N LEU A 488 20.16 3.99 33.98
CA LEU A 488 20.88 4.73 32.95
C LEU A 488 22.28 4.15 32.76
N ALA A 489 22.50 3.41 31.68
CA ALA A 489 23.75 2.73 31.39
C ALA A 489 24.76 3.65 30.68
N GLY A 490 25.33 4.63 31.40
CA GLY A 490 26.45 5.45 30.90
C GLY A 490 26.14 6.30 29.64
N PRO A 491 27.15 6.99 29.06
CA PRO A 491 26.91 8.06 28.10
C PRO A 491 26.65 7.62 26.64
N ARG A 492 26.81 6.34 26.27
CA ARG A 492 26.65 5.87 24.87
C ARG A 492 26.15 4.42 24.80
N LYS A 493 24.83 4.25 24.82
CA LYS A 493 24.15 2.97 24.62
C LYS A 493 22.94 3.16 23.70
N PHE A 494 22.69 2.17 22.87
CA PHE A 494 21.49 2.06 22.06
C PHE A 494 20.52 1.11 22.74
N TYR A 495 19.23 1.41 22.67
CA TYR A 495 18.17 0.57 23.20
C TYR A 495 17.27 0.12 22.07
N ARG A 496 16.78 -1.11 22.18
CA ARG A 496 15.77 -1.69 21.30
C ARG A 496 14.75 -2.39 22.18
N ALA A 497 13.48 -2.32 21.83
CA ALA A 497 12.48 -3.20 22.42
C ALA A 497 12.07 -4.23 21.37
N THR A 498 11.78 -5.45 21.80
CA THR A 498 11.12 -6.49 21.00
C THR A 498 9.95 -7.05 21.80
N TRP A 499 9.14 -7.91 21.21
CA TRP A 499 7.96 -8.46 21.87
C TRP A 499 7.83 -9.97 21.67
N GLU A 500 7.06 -10.64 22.51
CA GLU A 500 6.78 -12.09 22.45
C GLU A 500 5.28 -12.33 22.34
#